data_AF-A0A093IDR5-F1
#
_entry.id   AF-A0A093IDR5-F1
#
_cell.length_a   1.000
_cell.length_b   1.000
_cell.length_c   1.000
_cell.angle_alpha   90.00
_cell.angle_beta   90.00
_cell.angle_gamma   90.00
#
_symmetry.space_group_name_H-M   'P 1'
#
loop_
_entity.id
_entity.type
_entity.pdbx_description
1 polymer ?
#
loop_
_entity_poly.entity_id
_entity_poly.type
_entity_poly.pdbx_seq_one_letter_code
_entity_poly.pdbx_strand_id
1 'polypeptide(L)'
;SFGVMAATVNESETLSEGTAHSAEQDSATWKTYVERKRIVMQFLRYHLSLQNLQHHWNKVELLKKCCFYLKVEPKHVNVRDQNHVMHRTDIFQLIDSWKFLKLKRLGKNQTEIHLTLSTELLEQLEQGREELSFYVKNCDMITFLSHWDVIIQRLSMLSEYMETLLSLEVPGKLFVKHDLVSHTDLRGARLPNIKLSLYTKMPLIFDRKESFAHKYWANLKWFSKSQESHLELYELHLKLLTNESQAEMGYRRTQHVTSNTCVVRALQPGCSYKFTIRRLTTPTLVLENWHDSIILKTKSNTVE
;
A
#
# COMPACT_ATOMS: atom_id res chain seq x y z
N SER A 1 -11.98 -89.97 51.82
CA SER A 1 -12.68 -88.79 52.35
C SER A 1 -12.33 -87.60 51.48
N PHE A 2 -13.33 -86.78 51.18
CA PHE A 2 -13.47 -85.91 50.00
C PHE A 2 -12.39 -84.84 49.79
N GLY A 3 -12.10 -84.55 48.51
CA GLY A 3 -11.25 -83.44 48.06
C GLY A 3 -11.53 -83.01 46.61
N VAL A 4 -12.48 -82.09 46.45
CA VAL A 4 -12.58 -80.93 45.53
C VAL A 4 -12.49 -81.10 43.99
N MET A 5 -13.47 -80.50 43.32
CA MET A 5 -13.67 -80.35 41.86
C MET A 5 -12.60 -79.51 41.16
N ALA A 6 -12.38 -79.75 39.87
CA ALA A 6 -11.97 -78.71 38.92
C ALA A 6 -12.73 -78.88 37.60
N ALA A 7 -13.49 -77.83 37.27
CA ALA A 7 -14.24 -77.66 36.03
C ALA A 7 -13.29 -77.30 34.89
N THR A 8 -13.46 -77.94 33.73
CA THR A 8 -12.85 -77.55 32.46
C THR A 8 -13.73 -76.47 31.81
N VAL A 9 -13.31 -75.21 31.93
CA VAL A 9 -13.84 -74.10 31.12
C VAL A 9 -12.96 -73.99 29.89
N ASN A 10 -13.56 -74.24 28.73
CA ASN A 10 -12.95 -74.08 27.43
C ASN A 10 -13.19 -72.62 26.97
N GLU A 11 -12.26 -71.71 27.28
CA GLU A 11 -12.23 -70.36 26.72
C GLU A 11 -11.36 -70.38 25.45
N SER A 12 -12.00 -70.28 24.30
CA SER A 12 -11.34 -69.97 23.03
C SER A 12 -12.26 -69.14 22.17
N GLU A 13 -12.67 -67.98 22.68
CA GLU A 13 -13.24 -66.89 21.90
C GLU A 13 -12.79 -65.57 22.55
N THR A 14 -11.71 -64.96 22.07
CA THR A 14 -11.34 -63.53 22.31
C THR A 14 -10.01 -63.19 21.63
N LEU A 15 -9.91 -63.34 20.30
CA LEU A 15 -8.77 -62.79 19.54
C LEU A 15 -9.16 -62.03 18.26
N SER A 16 -10.45 -61.86 17.99
CA SER A 16 -10.90 -61.25 16.72
C SER A 16 -11.42 -59.81 16.81
N GLU A 17 -11.67 -59.25 18.01
CA GLU A 17 -12.20 -57.88 18.17
C GLU A 17 -11.11 -56.80 18.26
N GLY A 18 -9.87 -57.14 18.63
CA GLY A 18 -8.78 -56.17 18.76
C GLY A 18 -8.24 -55.63 17.42
N THR A 19 -8.33 -56.41 16.35
CA THR A 19 -7.76 -56.05 15.04
C THR A 19 -8.73 -55.22 14.18
N ALA A 20 -10.04 -55.44 14.33
CA ALA A 20 -11.07 -54.69 13.60
C ALA A 20 -11.15 -53.22 14.07
N HIS A 21 -11.08 -52.98 15.39
CA HIS A 21 -11.12 -51.63 15.95
C HIS A 21 -9.89 -50.79 15.61
N SER A 22 -8.69 -51.38 15.53
CA SER A 22 -7.48 -50.65 15.10
C SER A 22 -7.57 -50.18 13.64
N ALA A 23 -8.04 -51.04 12.74
CA ALA A 23 -8.11 -50.74 11.31
C ALA A 23 -9.19 -49.70 10.97
N GLU A 24 -10.34 -49.72 11.66
CA GLU A 24 -11.39 -48.70 11.48
C GLU A 24 -10.98 -47.34 12.06
N GLN A 25 -10.31 -47.33 13.21
CA GLN A 25 -9.79 -46.10 13.84
C GLN A 25 -8.71 -45.44 12.97
N ASP A 26 -7.82 -46.22 12.37
CA ASP A 26 -6.80 -45.74 11.45
C ASP A 26 -7.43 -45.18 10.15
N SER A 27 -8.49 -45.81 9.64
CA SER A 27 -9.26 -45.34 8.49
C SER A 27 -9.98 -44.01 8.75
N ALA A 28 -10.61 -43.85 9.92
CA ALA A 28 -11.30 -42.61 10.31
C ALA A 28 -10.31 -41.45 10.56
N THR A 29 -9.17 -41.74 11.19
CA THR A 29 -8.11 -40.78 11.44
C THR A 29 -7.48 -40.31 10.12
N TRP A 30 -7.22 -41.24 9.21
CA TRP A 30 -6.73 -40.93 7.86
C TRP A 30 -7.69 -40.05 7.07
N LYS A 31 -9.00 -40.37 7.06
CA LYS A 31 -10.02 -39.54 6.40
C LYS A 31 -10.04 -38.12 6.96
N THR A 32 -9.99 -37.99 8.29
CA THR A 32 -9.98 -36.68 8.97
C THR A 32 -8.74 -35.88 8.60
N TYR A 33 -7.56 -36.52 8.56
CA TYR A 33 -6.32 -35.90 8.12
C TYR A 33 -6.40 -35.38 6.69
N VAL A 34 -6.84 -36.22 5.74
CA VAL A 34 -6.95 -35.85 4.32
C VAL A 34 -7.89 -34.66 4.15
N GLU A 35 -9.04 -34.67 4.84
CA GLU A 35 -10.02 -33.59 4.76
C GLU A 35 -9.47 -32.27 5.32
N ARG A 36 -8.88 -32.30 6.52
CA ARG A 36 -8.28 -31.12 7.15
C ARG A 36 -7.11 -30.58 6.34
N LYS A 37 -6.25 -31.45 5.81
CA LYS A 37 -5.15 -31.06 4.92
C LYS A 37 -5.66 -30.41 3.64
N ARG A 38 -6.75 -30.92 3.06
CA ARG A 38 -7.41 -30.34 1.88
C ARG A 38 -7.89 -28.92 2.15
N ILE A 39 -8.49 -28.65 3.32
CA ILE A 39 -8.93 -27.30 3.72
C ILE A 39 -7.74 -26.32 3.70
N VAL A 40 -6.63 -26.68 4.38
CA VAL A 40 -5.44 -25.81 4.43
C VAL A 40 -4.85 -25.59 3.04
N MET A 41 -4.75 -26.65 2.22
CA MET A 41 -4.25 -26.54 0.85
C MET A 41 -5.13 -25.65 -0.04
N GLN A 42 -6.46 -25.75 0.09
CA GLN A 42 -7.39 -24.90 -0.65
C GLN A 42 -7.21 -23.44 -0.23
N PHE A 43 -7.10 -23.17 1.08
CA PHE A 43 -6.86 -21.82 1.58
C PHE A 43 -5.55 -21.22 1.04
N LEU A 44 -4.45 -21.97 1.09
CA LEU A 44 -3.16 -21.57 0.54
C LEU A 44 -3.20 -21.32 -0.97
N ARG A 45 -4.01 -22.08 -1.71
CA ARG A 45 -4.10 -21.97 -3.17
C ARG A 45 -4.95 -20.78 -3.61
N TYR A 46 -6.07 -20.52 -2.94
CA TYR A 46 -7.06 -19.55 -3.40
C TYR A 46 -7.02 -18.22 -2.65
N HIS A 47 -6.77 -18.23 -1.34
CA HIS A 47 -6.77 -17.01 -0.52
C HIS A 47 -5.35 -16.46 -0.34
N LEU A 48 -4.37 -17.33 -0.05
CA LEU A 48 -2.97 -16.95 0.16
C LEU A 48 -2.02 -17.42 -0.97
N SER A 49 -2.48 -17.31 -2.21
CA SER A 49 -1.61 -17.63 -3.34
C SER A 49 -0.45 -16.62 -3.42
N LEU A 50 0.74 -17.07 -3.85
CA LEU A 50 1.90 -16.18 -3.99
C LEU A 50 1.61 -15.02 -4.96
N GLN A 51 0.86 -15.30 -6.02
CA GLN A 51 0.46 -14.28 -7.00
C GLN A 51 -0.45 -13.23 -6.37
N ASN A 52 -1.39 -13.65 -5.50
CA ASN A 52 -2.28 -12.73 -4.81
C ASN A 52 -1.51 -11.84 -3.82
N LEU A 53 -0.64 -12.44 -3.00
CA LEU A 53 0.20 -11.68 -2.07
C LEU A 53 1.13 -10.70 -2.80
N GLN A 54 1.78 -11.14 -3.88
CA GLN A 54 2.61 -10.27 -4.71
C GLN A 54 1.82 -9.11 -5.31
N HIS A 55 0.57 -9.35 -5.74
CA HIS A 55 -0.31 -8.31 -6.27
C HIS A 55 -0.60 -7.24 -5.21
N HIS A 56 -0.92 -7.64 -3.98
CA HIS A 56 -1.15 -6.69 -2.89
C HIS A 56 0.14 -5.96 -2.47
N TRP A 57 1.29 -6.64 -2.43
CA TRP A 57 2.59 -5.99 -2.24
C TRP A 57 2.86 -4.91 -3.29
N ASN A 58 2.63 -5.22 -4.56
CA ASN A 58 2.79 -4.26 -5.66
C ASN A 58 1.87 -3.04 -5.48
N LYS A 59 0.64 -3.25 -5.00
CA LYS A 59 -0.30 -2.15 -4.69
C LYS A 59 0.20 -1.29 -3.52
N VAL A 60 0.60 -1.90 -2.41
CA VAL A 60 1.11 -1.18 -1.22
C VAL A 60 2.38 -0.40 -1.56
N GLU A 61 3.31 -1.01 -2.28
CA GLU A 61 4.53 -0.35 -2.76
C GLU A 61 4.24 0.80 -3.73
N LEU A 62 3.19 0.69 -4.55
CA LEU A 62 2.73 1.79 -5.37
C LEU A 62 2.14 2.91 -4.50
N LEU A 63 1.29 2.58 -3.52
CA LEU A 63 0.67 3.55 -2.61
C LEU A 63 1.70 4.31 -1.78
N LYS A 64 2.75 3.65 -1.29
CA LYS A 64 3.88 4.31 -0.59
C LYS A 64 4.57 5.36 -1.45
N LYS A 65 4.53 5.21 -2.78
CA LYS A 65 5.12 6.14 -3.76
C LYS A 65 4.14 7.21 -4.25
N CYS A 66 2.86 7.11 -3.90
CA CYS A 66 1.85 8.09 -4.29
C CYS A 66 1.99 9.39 -3.48
N CYS A 67 1.44 10.47 -4.04
CA CYS A 67 1.23 11.73 -3.34
C CYS A 67 -0.22 11.77 -2.84
N PHE A 68 -0.44 12.15 -1.58
CA PHE A 68 -1.76 12.21 -0.96
C PHE A 68 -2.21 13.66 -0.77
N TYR A 69 -3.47 13.94 -1.09
CA TYR A 69 -4.04 15.28 -1.07
C TYR A 69 -5.41 15.29 -0.41
N LEU A 70 -5.78 16.44 0.17
CA LEU A 70 -7.14 16.73 0.58
C LEU A 70 -7.98 17.18 -0.61
N LYS A 71 -9.11 16.51 -0.84
CA LYS A 71 -10.19 17.00 -1.69
C LYS A 71 -11.21 17.72 -0.80
N VAL A 72 -11.42 19.00 -1.08
CA VAL A 72 -12.41 19.85 -0.41
C VAL A 72 -13.58 20.06 -1.35
N GLU A 73 -14.78 19.70 -0.92
CA GLU A 73 -16.01 19.87 -1.71
C GLU A 73 -17.11 20.54 -0.87
N PRO A 74 -17.87 21.49 -1.46
CA PRO A 74 -17.73 22.03 -2.81
C PRO A 74 -16.54 23.01 -2.92
N LYS A 75 -16.02 23.24 -4.13
CA LYS A 75 -14.92 24.21 -4.37
C LYS A 75 -15.35 25.67 -4.18
N HIS A 76 -16.62 25.95 -4.46
CA HIS A 76 -17.19 27.29 -4.35
C HIS A 76 -18.54 27.19 -3.63
N VAL A 77 -18.87 28.22 -2.88
CA VAL A 77 -20.16 28.37 -2.20
C VAL A 77 -20.71 29.76 -2.41
N ASN A 78 -22.04 29.89 -2.39
CA ASN A 78 -22.68 31.20 -2.46
C ASN A 78 -22.86 31.73 -1.03
N VAL A 79 -22.28 32.88 -0.74
CA VAL A 79 -22.35 33.55 0.56
C VAL A 79 -23.13 34.85 0.38
N ARG A 80 -24.02 35.14 1.32
CA ARG A 80 -24.76 36.41 1.34
C ARG A 80 -23.96 37.45 2.12
N ASP A 81 -23.74 38.62 1.52
CA ASP A 81 -23.08 39.75 2.18
C ASP A 81 -24.04 40.61 3.03
N GLN A 82 -23.51 41.69 3.59
CA GLN A 82 -24.26 42.65 4.42
C GLN A 82 -25.37 43.38 3.66
N ASN A 83 -25.27 43.47 2.34
CA ASN A 83 -26.26 44.10 1.45
C ASN A 83 -27.26 43.09 0.88
N HIS A 84 -27.27 41.86 1.40
CA HIS A 84 -28.07 40.74 0.92
C HIS A 84 -27.76 40.26 -0.52
N VAL A 85 -26.61 40.64 -1.06
CA VAL A 85 -26.13 40.18 -2.37
C VAL A 85 -25.46 38.81 -2.21
N MET A 86 -25.74 37.89 -3.12
CA MET A 86 -25.12 36.57 -3.16
C MET A 86 -23.82 36.63 -3.97
N HIS A 87 -22.70 36.30 -3.32
CA HIS A 87 -21.39 36.19 -3.95
C HIS A 87 -20.94 34.75 -4.02
N ARG A 88 -20.35 34.36 -5.16
CA ARG A 88 -19.69 33.08 -5.30
C ARG A 88 -18.27 33.19 -4.73
N THR A 89 -18.03 32.50 -3.62
CA THR A 89 -16.78 32.56 -2.87
C THR A 89 -16.07 31.19 -2.94
N ASP A 90 -14.74 31.20 -3.07
CA ASP A 90 -13.93 29.99 -2.92
C ASP A 90 -14.03 29.47 -1.49
N ILE A 91 -14.24 28.16 -1.32
CA ILE A 91 -14.39 27.54 -0.01
C ILE A 91 -13.17 27.77 0.90
N PHE A 92 -11.96 27.87 0.34
CA PHE A 92 -10.74 28.13 1.10
C PHE A 92 -10.73 29.50 1.77
N GLN A 93 -11.49 30.47 1.27
CA GLN A 93 -11.61 31.77 1.92
C GLN A 93 -12.48 31.72 3.18
N LEU A 94 -13.31 30.69 3.33
CA LEU A 94 -14.21 30.50 4.48
C LEU A 94 -13.67 29.49 5.50
N ILE A 95 -12.68 28.69 5.11
CA ILE A 95 -12.09 27.68 5.99
C ILE A 95 -11.09 28.37 6.92
N ASP A 96 -11.23 28.10 8.22
CA ASP A 96 -10.24 28.54 9.19
C ASP A 96 -8.88 27.85 8.91
N SER A 97 -7.85 28.67 8.70
CA SER A 97 -6.52 28.19 8.30
C SER A 97 -5.88 27.27 9.35
N TRP A 98 -6.09 27.53 10.64
CA TRP A 98 -5.55 26.71 11.72
C TRP A 98 -6.25 25.36 11.81
N LYS A 99 -7.58 25.33 11.67
CA LYS A 99 -8.36 24.10 11.60
C LYS A 99 -7.97 23.27 10.37
N PHE A 100 -7.74 23.92 9.23
CA PHE A 100 -7.29 23.24 8.02
C PHE A 100 -5.91 22.60 8.20
N LEU A 101 -4.96 23.30 8.81
CA LEU A 101 -3.63 22.75 9.12
C LEU A 101 -3.72 21.53 10.07
N LYS A 102 -4.58 21.57 11.08
CA LYS A 102 -4.83 20.42 11.97
C LYS A 102 -5.38 19.22 11.19
N LEU A 103 -6.29 19.45 10.24
CA LEU A 103 -6.85 18.40 9.41
C LEU A 103 -5.85 17.83 8.41
N LYS A 104 -4.95 18.66 7.86
CA LYS A 104 -3.81 18.14 7.08
C LYS A 104 -2.94 17.21 7.90
N ARG A 105 -2.63 17.57 9.16
CA ARG A 105 -1.85 16.71 10.07
C ARG A 105 -2.60 15.41 10.39
N LEU A 106 -3.91 15.48 10.63
CA LEU A 106 -4.73 14.28 10.83
C LEU A 106 -4.72 13.37 9.59
N GLY A 107 -4.91 13.93 8.41
CA GLY A 107 -4.85 13.19 7.15
C GLY A 107 -3.47 12.56 6.92
N LYS A 108 -2.40 13.25 7.30
CA LYS A 108 -1.03 12.71 7.24
C LYS A 108 -0.90 11.50 8.14
N ASN A 109 -1.26 11.64 9.42
CA ASN A 109 -1.18 10.55 10.39
C ASN A 109 -2.04 9.35 9.97
N GLN A 110 -3.26 9.57 9.49
CA GLN A 110 -4.13 8.49 8.99
C GLN A 110 -3.51 7.77 7.78
N THR A 111 -2.91 8.52 6.87
CA THR A 111 -2.22 7.95 5.71
C THR A 111 -1.02 7.11 6.14
N GLU A 112 -0.19 7.62 7.05
CA GLU A 112 0.97 6.89 7.57
C GLU A 112 0.55 5.61 8.31
N ILE A 113 -0.44 5.68 9.19
CA ILE A 113 -1.00 4.51 9.89
C ILE A 113 -1.51 3.48 8.89
N HIS A 114 -2.26 3.93 7.88
CA HIS A 114 -2.79 3.05 6.85
C HIS A 114 -1.65 2.35 6.10
N LEU A 115 -0.65 3.08 5.58
CA LEU A 115 0.48 2.48 4.85
C LEU A 115 1.27 1.48 5.70
N THR A 116 1.49 1.79 6.97
CA THR A 116 2.16 0.88 7.91
C THR A 116 1.32 -0.36 8.17
N LEU A 117 0.04 -0.20 8.49
CA LEU A 117 -0.88 -1.31 8.76
C LEU A 117 -1.01 -2.24 7.55
N SER A 118 -1.13 -1.72 6.33
CA SER A 118 -1.18 -2.55 5.13
C SER A 118 0.11 -3.33 4.89
N THR A 119 1.27 -2.77 5.26
CA THR A 119 2.56 -3.48 5.16
C THR A 119 2.64 -4.61 6.18
N GLU A 120 2.34 -4.30 7.45
CA GLU A 120 2.34 -5.31 8.53
C GLU A 120 1.37 -6.45 8.24
N LEU A 121 0.15 -6.15 7.80
CA LEU A 121 -0.82 -7.19 7.43
C LEU A 121 -0.29 -8.11 6.33
N LEU A 122 0.42 -7.57 5.33
CA LEU A 122 1.02 -8.39 4.27
C LEU A 122 2.14 -9.29 4.78
N GLU A 123 3.01 -8.76 5.65
CA GLU A 123 4.07 -9.54 6.30
C GLU A 123 3.46 -10.69 7.13
N GLN A 124 2.40 -10.41 7.91
CA GLN A 124 1.68 -11.43 8.67
C GLN A 124 1.02 -12.49 7.77
N LEU A 125 0.48 -12.08 6.61
CA LEU A 125 -0.11 -12.99 5.63
C LEU A 125 0.95 -13.90 4.98
N GLU A 126 2.12 -13.38 4.64
CA GLU A 126 3.24 -14.15 4.11
C GLU A 126 3.80 -15.13 5.14
N GLN A 127 4.06 -14.66 6.36
CA GLN A 127 4.51 -15.53 7.44
C GLN A 127 3.49 -16.63 7.73
N GLY A 128 2.20 -16.28 7.84
CA GLY A 128 1.13 -17.24 8.06
C GLY A 128 1.00 -18.26 6.93
N ARG A 129 1.25 -17.83 5.68
CA ARG A 129 1.30 -18.74 4.54
C ARG A 129 2.47 -19.73 4.65
N GLU A 130 3.65 -19.26 5.04
CA GLU A 130 4.83 -20.12 5.23
C GLU A 130 4.60 -21.16 6.35
N GLU A 131 4.07 -20.73 7.49
CA GLU A 131 3.70 -21.59 8.61
C GLU A 131 2.68 -22.66 8.20
N LEU A 132 1.58 -22.28 7.53
CA LEU A 132 0.58 -23.24 7.05
C LEU A 132 1.16 -24.19 5.99
N SER A 133 2.04 -23.69 5.11
CA SER A 133 2.73 -24.53 4.14
C SER A 133 3.68 -25.52 4.83
N PHE A 134 4.29 -25.15 5.95
CA PHE A 134 5.15 -26.03 6.72
C PHE A 134 4.35 -27.21 7.29
N TYR A 135 3.20 -26.94 7.93
CA TYR A 135 2.34 -28.00 8.46
C TYR A 135 1.90 -29.00 7.39
N VAL A 136 1.52 -28.54 6.21
CA VAL A 136 1.03 -29.41 5.12
C VAL A 136 2.15 -30.26 4.51
N LYS A 137 3.37 -29.73 4.41
CA LYS A 137 4.48 -30.38 3.69
C LYS A 137 5.38 -31.22 4.59
N ASN A 138 5.63 -30.78 5.82
CA ASN A 138 6.70 -31.31 6.64
C ASN A 138 6.20 -32.10 7.87
N CYS A 139 4.95 -31.87 8.32
CA CYS A 139 4.40 -32.63 9.44
C CYS A 139 3.82 -33.96 8.98
N ASP A 140 4.09 -35.01 9.75
CA ASP A 140 3.39 -36.28 9.63
C ASP A 140 1.91 -36.15 10.04
N MET A 141 1.13 -37.21 9.81
CA MET A 141 -0.30 -37.23 10.08
C MET A 141 -0.61 -36.91 11.55
N ILE A 142 0.11 -37.53 12.48
CA ILE A 142 -0.15 -37.43 13.91
C ILE A 142 0.14 -36.01 14.39
N THR A 143 1.29 -35.45 14.01
CA THR A 143 1.71 -34.09 14.35
C THR A 143 0.78 -33.05 13.74
N PHE A 144 0.34 -33.24 12.49
CA PHE A 144 -0.61 -32.33 11.85
C PHE A 144 -1.96 -32.31 12.59
N LEU A 145 -2.48 -33.49 12.95
CA LEU A 145 -3.77 -33.60 13.64
C LEU A 145 -3.70 -33.05 15.07
N SER A 146 -2.60 -33.24 15.78
CA SER A 146 -2.43 -32.70 17.14
C SER A 146 -2.36 -31.17 17.16
N HIS A 147 -1.89 -30.53 16.08
CA HIS A 147 -1.84 -29.07 15.96
C HIS A 147 -3.07 -28.47 15.26
N TRP A 148 -4.11 -29.27 14.98
CA TRP A 148 -5.23 -28.80 14.17
C TRP A 148 -5.92 -27.55 14.73
N ASP A 149 -6.12 -27.45 16.04
CA ASP A 149 -6.78 -26.30 16.66
C ASP A 149 -5.97 -25.01 16.46
N VAL A 150 -4.64 -25.11 16.49
CA VAL A 150 -3.73 -23.99 16.18
C VAL A 150 -3.82 -23.63 14.70
N ILE A 151 -3.84 -24.63 13.82
CA ILE A 151 -3.94 -24.44 12.37
C ILE A 151 -5.25 -23.73 12.00
N ILE A 152 -6.39 -24.17 12.55
CA ILE A 152 -7.69 -23.57 12.23
C ILE A 152 -7.83 -22.15 12.80
N GLN A 153 -7.28 -21.89 14.00
CA GLN A 153 -7.22 -20.55 14.55
C GLN A 153 -6.37 -19.62 13.67
N ARG A 154 -5.22 -20.10 13.20
CA ARG A 154 -4.35 -19.35 12.29
C ARG A 154 -5.05 -19.08 10.96
N LEU A 155 -5.77 -20.05 10.38
CA LEU A 155 -6.59 -19.84 9.18
C LEU A 155 -7.63 -18.72 9.37
N SER A 156 -8.37 -18.74 10.49
CA SER A 156 -9.37 -17.71 10.79
C SER A 156 -8.74 -16.32 10.87
N MET A 157 -7.64 -16.20 11.61
CA MET A 157 -6.94 -14.92 11.79
C MET A 157 -6.37 -14.38 10.46
N LEU A 158 -5.79 -15.24 9.62
CA LEU A 158 -5.29 -14.83 8.30
C LEU A 158 -6.43 -14.40 7.38
N SER A 159 -7.61 -15.01 7.49
CA SER A 159 -8.79 -14.56 6.77
C SER A 159 -9.21 -13.15 7.20
N GLU A 160 -9.24 -12.87 8.50
CA GLU A 160 -9.56 -11.53 9.02
C GLU A 160 -8.53 -10.48 8.59
N TYR A 161 -7.25 -10.83 8.57
CA TYR A 161 -6.18 -9.95 8.09
C TYR A 161 -6.35 -9.62 6.61
N MET A 162 -6.71 -10.61 5.80
CA MET A 162 -6.98 -10.41 4.38
C MET A 162 -8.18 -9.49 4.16
N GLU A 163 -9.29 -9.70 4.87
CA GLU A 163 -10.47 -8.81 4.79
C GLU A 163 -10.13 -7.38 5.22
N THR A 164 -9.35 -7.24 6.30
CA THR A 164 -8.88 -5.93 6.76
C THR A 164 -8.03 -5.25 5.69
N LEU A 165 -7.09 -5.97 5.07
CA LEU A 165 -6.26 -5.45 3.99
C LEU A 165 -7.10 -5.01 2.78
N LEU A 166 -8.11 -5.80 2.39
CA LEU A 166 -9.02 -5.46 1.30
C LEU A 166 -9.84 -4.19 1.59
N SER A 167 -10.26 -4.00 2.84
CA SER A 167 -10.99 -2.79 3.26
C SER A 167 -10.13 -1.51 3.19
N LEU A 168 -8.79 -1.67 3.24
CA LEU A 168 -7.82 -0.59 3.22
C LEU A 168 -7.43 -0.17 1.78
N GLU A 169 -7.68 -0.98 0.74
CA GLU A 169 -7.13 -0.72 -0.61
C GLU A 169 -7.47 0.64 -1.24
N VAL A 170 -8.56 1.28 -0.83
CA VAL A 170 -8.93 2.63 -1.27
C VAL A 170 -8.53 3.61 -0.18
N PRO A 171 -7.74 4.68 -0.49
CA PRO A 171 -7.59 5.82 0.41
C PRO A 171 -8.97 6.44 0.64
N GLY A 172 -9.66 5.93 1.66
CA GLY A 172 -11.06 6.23 1.97
C GLY A 172 -11.21 7.50 2.80
N LYS A 173 -12.47 7.86 3.02
CA LYS A 173 -12.96 9.07 3.70
C LYS A 173 -12.08 9.48 4.90
N LEU A 174 -11.70 10.76 4.95
CA LEU A 174 -11.12 11.33 6.16
C LEU A 174 -12.14 11.27 7.28
N PHE A 175 -11.76 10.71 8.42
CA PHE A 175 -12.58 10.82 9.62
C PHE A 175 -12.43 12.23 10.19
N VAL A 176 -13.33 13.12 9.78
CA VAL A 176 -13.36 14.51 10.25
C VAL A 176 -14.36 14.62 11.40
N LYS A 177 -13.86 14.92 12.60
CA LYS A 177 -14.70 15.15 13.79
C LYS A 177 -15.08 16.62 14.00
N HIS A 178 -14.52 17.55 13.22
CA HIS A 178 -14.56 18.99 13.50
C HIS A 178 -15.10 19.83 12.35
N ASP A 179 -15.92 20.84 12.68
CA ASP A 179 -16.41 21.84 11.74
C ASP A 179 -15.28 22.76 11.27
N LEU A 180 -15.09 22.80 9.95
CA LEU A 180 -14.04 23.53 9.23
C LEU A 180 -14.21 25.05 9.20
N VAL A 181 -15.44 25.51 9.38
CA VAL A 181 -15.81 26.93 9.29
C VAL A 181 -15.92 27.50 10.69
N SER A 182 -15.44 28.72 10.91
CA SER A 182 -15.69 29.50 12.12
C SER A 182 -17.11 30.07 12.08
N HIS A 183 -17.92 29.83 13.13
CA HIS A 183 -19.28 30.37 13.23
C HIS A 183 -19.32 31.91 13.30
N THR A 184 -18.18 32.56 13.55
CA THR A 184 -18.06 34.01 13.72
C THR A 184 -18.29 34.81 12.45
N ASP A 185 -18.05 34.22 11.28
CA ASP A 185 -18.04 34.95 10.00
C ASP A 185 -19.34 34.81 9.20
N LEU A 186 -20.27 33.98 9.66
CA LEU A 186 -21.55 33.69 8.99
C LEU A 186 -22.71 34.19 9.86
N ARG A 187 -23.01 35.48 9.76
CA ARG A 187 -24.07 36.18 10.49
C ARG A 187 -25.47 35.73 10.02
N GLY A 188 -25.87 34.51 10.40
CA GLY A 188 -27.21 33.94 10.13
C GLY A 188 -27.34 33.09 8.86
N ALA A 189 -26.26 32.88 8.10
CA ALA A 189 -26.27 31.99 6.94
C ALA A 189 -26.02 30.53 7.35
N ARG A 190 -26.74 29.57 6.73
CA ARG A 190 -26.54 28.13 6.95
C ARG A 190 -25.09 27.77 6.56
N LEU A 191 -24.37 27.09 7.46
CA LEU A 191 -23.01 26.64 7.18
C LEU A 191 -22.97 25.81 5.89
N PRO A 192 -21.99 26.04 4.99
CA PRO A 192 -21.82 25.18 3.83
C PRO A 192 -21.46 23.77 4.32
N ASN A 193 -22.12 22.75 3.75
CA ASN A 193 -21.79 21.36 4.04
C ASN A 193 -20.47 20.99 3.33
N ILE A 194 -19.34 21.20 4.00
CA ILE A 194 -18.01 20.90 3.48
C ILE A 194 -17.70 19.42 3.70
N LYS A 195 -17.46 18.71 2.61
CA LYS A 195 -16.96 17.33 2.60
C LYS A 195 -15.45 17.34 2.37
N LEU A 196 -14.73 16.54 3.16
CA LEU A 196 -13.32 16.27 2.97
C LEU A 196 -13.10 14.80 2.66
N SER A 197 -12.23 14.53 1.69
CA SER A 197 -11.74 13.18 1.41
C SER A 197 -10.26 13.21 1.07
N LEU A 198 -9.56 12.10 1.34
CA LEU A 198 -8.22 11.89 0.79
C LEU A 198 -8.35 11.40 -0.64
N TYR A 199 -7.44 11.83 -1.48
CA TYR A 199 -7.23 11.21 -2.78
C TYR A 199 -5.74 11.12 -3.06
N THR A 200 -5.38 10.17 -3.91
CA THR A 200 -4.01 9.90 -4.30
C THR A 200 -3.75 10.33 -5.73
N LYS A 201 -2.52 10.77 -5.98
CA LYS A 201 -1.95 10.92 -7.32
C LYS A 201 -0.81 9.92 -7.47
N MET A 202 -0.76 9.26 -8.63
CA MET A 202 0.23 8.20 -8.89
C MET A 202 1.64 8.79 -8.95
N PRO A 203 2.71 8.06 -8.61
CA PRO A 203 4.07 8.59 -8.72
C PRO A 203 4.38 9.09 -10.13
N LEU A 204 5.20 10.15 -10.21
CA LEU A 204 5.86 10.55 -11.46
C LEU A 204 7.09 9.67 -11.65
N ILE A 205 7.25 9.10 -12.84
CA ILE A 205 8.35 8.20 -13.16
C ILE A 205 8.98 8.67 -14.47
N PHE A 206 10.30 8.85 -14.48
CA PHE A 206 11.04 9.13 -15.70
C PHE A 206 10.96 7.94 -16.64
N ASP A 207 10.65 8.24 -17.90
CA ASP A 207 10.84 7.31 -18.98
C ASP A 207 12.34 7.19 -19.25
N ARG A 208 12.93 6.08 -18.78
CA ARG A 208 14.38 5.83 -18.93
C ARG A 208 14.79 5.57 -20.38
N LYS A 209 13.86 5.24 -21.27
CA LYS A 209 14.13 5.02 -22.70
C LYS A 209 14.05 6.32 -23.48
N GLU A 210 13.10 7.19 -23.14
CA GLU A 210 12.90 8.47 -23.83
C GLU A 210 13.61 9.67 -23.18
N SER A 211 14.20 9.48 -22.00
CA SER A 211 15.06 10.47 -21.35
C SER A 211 16.53 10.21 -21.69
N PHE A 212 17.20 11.18 -22.32
CA PHE A 212 18.58 11.05 -22.78
C PHE A 212 19.30 12.39 -22.75
N ALA A 213 20.64 12.36 -22.69
CA ALA A 213 21.48 13.55 -22.76
C ALA A 213 22.27 13.60 -24.07
N HIS A 214 22.28 14.78 -24.66
CA HIS A 214 23.21 15.18 -25.71
C HIS A 214 24.36 16.00 -25.11
N LYS A 215 25.18 16.58 -25.99
CA LYS A 215 26.39 17.32 -25.64
C LYS A 215 26.13 18.52 -24.71
N TYR A 216 25.08 19.29 -25.00
CA TYR A 216 24.78 20.56 -24.29
C TYR A 216 23.36 20.63 -23.73
N TRP A 217 22.61 19.53 -23.81
CA TRP A 217 21.21 19.51 -23.42
C TRP A 217 20.75 18.09 -23.09
N ALA A 218 19.65 17.96 -22.37
CA ALA A 218 19.01 16.69 -22.07
C ALA A 218 17.51 16.76 -22.40
N ASN A 219 17.00 15.70 -23.04
CA ASN A 219 15.57 15.44 -23.12
C ASN A 219 15.15 14.65 -21.89
N LEU A 220 14.08 15.07 -21.24
CA LEU A 220 13.48 14.36 -20.12
C LEU A 220 12.02 14.12 -20.44
N LYS A 221 11.57 12.88 -20.25
CA LYS A 221 10.17 12.51 -20.32
C LYS A 221 9.79 11.74 -19.07
N TRP A 222 8.60 11.99 -18.56
CA TRP A 222 8.04 11.24 -17.45
C TRP A 222 6.58 10.91 -17.72
N PHE A 223 6.07 9.96 -16.97
CA PHE A 223 4.68 9.56 -17.02
C PHE A 223 4.14 9.34 -15.61
N SER A 224 2.82 9.38 -15.51
CA SER A 224 2.07 8.87 -14.38
C SER A 224 1.10 7.81 -14.89
N LYS A 225 0.86 6.75 -14.11
CA LYS A 225 -0.04 5.66 -14.53
C LYS A 225 -1.52 6.12 -14.64
N SER A 226 -1.87 7.20 -13.96
CA SER A 226 -3.17 7.88 -14.09
C SER A 226 -3.10 8.90 -15.22
N GLN A 227 -4.13 8.93 -16.08
CA GLN A 227 -4.40 10.07 -16.97
C GLN A 227 -4.83 11.27 -16.09
N GLU A 228 -3.85 11.91 -15.46
CA GLU A 228 -4.06 13.15 -14.73
C GLU A 228 -4.15 14.32 -15.71
N SER A 229 -4.90 15.35 -15.33
CA SER A 229 -5.22 16.51 -16.17
C SER A 229 -3.96 17.18 -16.75
N HIS A 230 -4.01 17.56 -18.03
CA HIS A 230 -2.93 18.22 -18.80
C HIS A 230 -2.42 19.58 -18.27
N LEU A 231 -2.86 20.02 -17.09
CA LEU A 231 -2.57 21.36 -16.53
C LEU A 231 -1.84 21.30 -15.18
N GLU A 232 -1.23 20.18 -14.83
CA GLU A 232 -0.47 20.06 -13.58
C GLU A 232 0.91 20.72 -13.68
N LEU A 233 1.31 21.40 -12.61
CA LEU A 233 2.64 21.99 -12.47
C LEU A 233 3.58 21.01 -11.77
N TYR A 234 4.70 20.76 -12.41
CA TYR A 234 5.81 19.95 -11.91
C TYR A 234 7.01 20.82 -11.59
N GLU A 235 7.86 20.32 -10.71
CA GLU A 235 9.11 20.95 -10.35
C GLU A 235 10.26 20.00 -10.68
N LEU A 236 11.08 20.41 -11.65
CA LEU A 236 12.26 19.68 -12.08
C LEU A 236 13.50 20.27 -11.38
N HIS A 237 14.17 19.44 -10.59
CA HIS A 237 15.45 19.74 -9.97
C HIS A 237 16.57 19.13 -10.78
N LEU A 238 17.60 19.93 -11.01
CA LEU A 238 18.84 19.56 -11.66
C LEU A 238 19.97 19.72 -10.66
N LYS A 239 20.84 18.72 -10.56
CA LYS A 239 22.07 18.76 -9.78
C LYS A 239 23.22 18.21 -10.62
N LEU A 240 24.28 18.99 -10.81
CA LEU A 240 25.52 18.49 -11.39
C LEU A 240 26.19 17.49 -10.42
N LEU A 241 26.57 16.32 -10.94
CA LEU A 241 27.34 15.29 -10.24
C LEU A 241 28.76 15.35 -10.81
N THR A 242 29.72 15.82 -10.02
CA THR A 242 31.11 15.96 -10.44
C THR A 242 31.76 14.61 -10.71
N ASN A 243 32.65 14.56 -11.71
CA ASN A 243 33.65 13.50 -11.83
C ASN A 243 35.05 14.15 -11.79
N GLU A 244 35.78 13.86 -10.70
CA GLU A 244 37.23 13.78 -10.56
C GLU A 244 38.18 14.96 -10.86
N SER A 245 37.77 16.17 -11.31
CA SER A 245 38.82 17.20 -11.53
C SER A 245 38.55 18.68 -11.28
N GLN A 246 37.33 19.19 -11.08
CA GLN A 246 37.18 20.65 -10.86
C GLN A 246 36.10 21.07 -9.88
N ALA A 247 36.41 22.20 -9.23
CA ALA A 247 35.87 22.78 -8.02
C ALA A 247 34.48 23.46 -8.16
N GLU A 248 33.59 22.93 -9.00
CA GLU A 248 32.20 23.43 -9.07
C GLU A 248 31.28 22.57 -8.18
N MET A 249 31.51 22.65 -6.88
CA MET A 249 30.54 22.24 -5.88
C MET A 249 29.29 23.11 -6.01
N GLY A 250 28.17 22.54 -6.45
CA GLY A 250 26.86 23.11 -6.14
C GLY A 250 26.03 23.72 -7.26
N TYR A 251 26.28 23.41 -8.55
CA TYR A 251 25.29 23.77 -9.58
C TYR A 251 23.98 23.01 -9.35
N ARG A 252 23.00 23.71 -8.77
CA ARG A 252 21.62 23.25 -8.57
C ARG A 252 20.68 24.24 -9.25
N ARG A 253 19.81 23.72 -10.10
CA ARG A 253 18.76 24.50 -10.75
C ARG A 253 17.41 23.86 -10.51
N THR A 254 16.40 24.70 -10.32
CA THR A 254 15.01 24.28 -10.21
C THR A 254 14.22 25.04 -11.26
N GLN A 255 13.30 24.35 -11.94
CA GLN A 255 12.38 24.98 -12.90
C GLN A 255 11.00 24.35 -12.84
N HIS A 256 9.97 25.15 -13.10
CA HIS A 256 8.59 24.69 -13.17
C HIS A 256 8.27 24.24 -14.61
N VAL A 257 7.55 23.13 -14.73
CA VAL A 257 7.19 22.52 -16.01
C VAL A 257 5.72 22.12 -16.00
N THR A 258 4.98 22.42 -17.06
CA THR A 258 3.54 22.08 -17.22
C THR A 258 3.29 20.89 -18.15
N SER A 259 4.33 20.41 -18.81
CA SER A 259 4.30 19.25 -19.70
C SER A 259 4.95 18.04 -19.04
N ASN A 260 4.62 16.84 -19.53
CA ASN A 260 5.28 15.59 -19.16
C ASN A 260 6.65 15.38 -19.87
N THR A 261 7.08 16.38 -20.62
CA THR A 261 8.37 16.43 -21.31
C THR A 261 9.07 17.76 -21.04
N CYS A 262 10.40 17.74 -20.97
CA CYS A 262 11.21 18.93 -20.76
C CYS A 262 12.59 18.80 -21.40
N VAL A 263 12.99 19.83 -22.15
CA VAL A 263 14.35 19.96 -22.68
C VAL A 263 15.14 20.91 -21.78
N VAL A 264 16.17 20.40 -21.12
CA VAL A 264 17.11 21.19 -20.33
C VAL A 264 18.31 21.55 -21.21
N ARG A 265 18.54 22.84 -21.42
CA ARG A 265 19.65 23.36 -22.25
C ARG A 265 20.81 23.89 -21.40
N ALA A 266 21.92 24.20 -22.07
CA ALA A 266 23.13 24.78 -21.47
C ALA A 266 23.80 23.87 -20.42
N LEU A 267 23.83 22.56 -20.68
CA LEU A 267 24.61 21.61 -19.91
C LEU A 267 26.08 21.60 -20.36
N GLN A 268 26.99 21.33 -19.43
CA GLN A 268 28.42 21.16 -19.73
C GLN A 268 28.64 19.76 -20.37
N PRO A 269 29.45 19.66 -21.44
CA PRO A 269 29.83 18.37 -22.04
C PRO A 269 30.64 17.47 -21.11
N GLY A 270 30.46 16.15 -21.23
CA GLY A 270 31.21 15.15 -20.48
C GLY A 270 30.83 15.02 -19.00
N CYS A 271 29.81 15.75 -18.54
CA CYS A 271 29.39 15.83 -17.15
C CYS A 271 28.17 14.95 -16.86
N SER A 272 28.08 14.44 -15.62
CA SER A 272 26.93 13.69 -15.14
C SER A 272 25.97 14.60 -14.40
N TYR A 273 24.68 14.49 -14.69
CA TYR A 273 23.63 15.30 -14.05
C TYR A 273 22.57 14.40 -13.44
N LYS A 274 22.19 14.67 -12.19
CA LYS A 274 21.02 14.10 -11.55
C LYS A 274 19.82 15.02 -11.79
N PHE A 275 18.80 14.49 -12.41
CA PHE A 275 17.50 15.12 -12.58
C PHE A 275 16.51 14.48 -11.61
N THR A 276 15.73 15.28 -10.90
CA THR A 276 14.69 14.81 -9.97
C THR A 276 13.39 15.52 -10.30
N ILE A 277 12.32 14.76 -10.51
CA ILE A 277 10.98 15.30 -10.81
C ILE A 277 10.06 15.10 -9.60
N ARG A 278 9.31 16.15 -9.26
CA ARG A 278 8.27 16.10 -8.24
C ARG A 278 7.07 16.96 -8.63
N ARG A 279 5.94 16.77 -7.93
CA ARG A 279 4.78 17.65 -8.10
C ARG A 279 5.02 18.94 -7.35
N LEU A 280 4.47 20.04 -7.88
CA LEU A 280 4.50 21.29 -7.13
C LEU A 280 3.67 21.14 -5.85
N THR A 281 4.21 21.56 -4.72
CA THR A 281 3.51 21.52 -3.44
C THR A 281 2.28 22.43 -3.47
N THR A 282 1.09 21.85 -3.29
CA THR A 282 -0.16 22.59 -3.21
C THR A 282 -0.62 22.74 -1.75
N PRO A 283 -1.49 23.71 -1.42
CA PRO A 283 -2.05 23.84 -0.08
C PRO A 283 -2.77 22.58 0.42
N THR A 284 -3.28 21.74 -0.49
CA THR A 284 -3.97 20.50 -0.16
C THR A 284 -3.06 19.28 -0.01
N LEU A 285 -1.76 19.39 -0.30
CA LEU A 285 -0.82 18.27 -0.15
C LEU A 285 -0.73 17.83 1.31
N VAL A 286 -0.97 16.55 1.56
CA VAL A 286 -0.96 15.90 2.89
C VAL A 286 0.35 15.18 3.13
N LEU A 287 0.73 14.33 2.17
CA LEU A 287 1.90 13.48 2.28
C LEU A 287 2.52 13.32 0.88
N GLU A 288 3.82 13.57 0.78
CA GLU A 288 4.65 13.32 -0.40
C GLU A 288 5.92 12.62 0.08
N ASN A 289 6.05 11.34 -0.26
CA ASN A 289 7.17 10.51 0.19
C ASN A 289 8.10 10.08 -0.96
N TRP A 290 7.76 10.44 -2.20
CA TRP A 290 8.46 9.94 -3.37
C TRP A 290 8.77 11.02 -4.38
N HIS A 291 9.96 10.91 -4.95
CA HIS A 291 10.38 11.61 -6.16
C HIS A 291 11.17 10.61 -7.02
N ASP A 292 11.01 10.65 -8.34
CA ASP A 292 11.90 9.86 -9.20
C ASP A 292 13.12 10.68 -9.60
N SER A 293 14.24 10.00 -9.78
CA SER A 293 15.49 10.61 -10.22
C SER A 293 16.19 9.78 -11.28
N ILE A 294 16.70 10.45 -12.30
CA ILE A 294 17.52 9.86 -13.36
C ILE A 294 18.87 10.55 -13.41
N ILE A 295 19.93 9.80 -13.68
CA ILE A 295 21.27 10.34 -13.92
C ILE A 295 21.57 10.19 -15.41
N LEU A 296 21.90 11.30 -16.07
CA LEU A 296 22.29 11.30 -17.47
C LEU A 296 23.67 11.95 -17.62
N LYS A 297 24.52 11.35 -18.45
CA LYS A 297 25.85 11.89 -18.77
C LYS A 297 25.81 12.56 -20.14
N THR A 298 26.24 13.81 -20.22
CA THR A 298 26.35 14.53 -21.49
C THR A 298 27.51 13.98 -22.30
N LYS A 299 27.37 14.01 -23.63
CA LYS A 299 28.45 13.59 -24.54
C LYS A 299 29.67 14.48 -24.37
N SER A 300 30.87 13.90 -24.39
CA SER A 300 32.14 14.64 -24.34
C SER A 300 32.42 15.37 -25.66
N ASN A 301 33.42 16.27 -25.64
CA ASN A 301 33.89 16.96 -26.85
C ASN A 301 34.72 16.06 -27.78
N THR A 302 35.08 14.85 -27.35
CA THR A 302 35.85 13.91 -28.16
C THR A 302 35.00 13.38 -29.29
N VAL A 303 35.44 13.70 -30.50
CA VAL A 303 34.96 13.16 -31.78
C VAL A 303 35.11 11.64 -31.73
N GLU A 304 34.03 10.90 -31.97
CA GLU A 304 34.10 9.50 -32.45
C GLU A 304 34.48 9.49 -33.93
#